data_AF-A0ABD1VYY7-F1
#
_entry.id   AF-A0ABD1VYY7-F1
#
_cell.length_a   1.000
_cell.length_b   1.000
_cell.length_c   1.000
_cell.angle_alpha   90.00
_cell.angle_beta   90.00
_cell.angle_gamma   90.00
#
_symmetry.space_group_name_H-M   'P 1'
#
loop_
_entity.id
_entity.type
_entity.pdbx_description
1 polymer ?
#
loop_
_entity_poly.entity_id
_entity_poly.type
_entity_poly.pdbx_seq_one_letter_code
_entity_poly.pdbx_strand_id
1 'polypeptide(L)'
;MRYKENVIVGTFLMDSKKDASGGGSKEDAGSNKLPSVIGGASMSDLGIWSPADSTHQTVGGSQFMIQHQGMQLTPSHSMEWRNSSGHGMQQSPENAGFLSNGFLVCGIGRSRQDSQTLLPTRQKPDTTICDQFISLAMLKKLWGIFPLNLVHHQSKKDDDRIFMLNIVITEIFLQLSNWNHPSPPLLEKFLEFIERSLSTKIQSNKGFHEKHLLPLISNIPKLTMRISSHWRSRILQSFTEAFMNCNPESSMKLACLSAINEMLDPEKICLYMDGSDPTILDYQIIWIRELPPWLILLGDKNPTCSKAVLSLQLRLGQAAPPNSPFSQEFDNMQYILRDFYSSQTDERSVCYGPFIRLSEDVQEISICCLYYFSFVDSLLLQSLVSCCLCPDLEPCLLFRILEVLHSAYRSGHIRVADYISFLITLLSRFQVYPEETYPVVKHESRSNRGTYKSVTSVVCSCLSRIGEAHLVFQMLEKIIVDQICAKQPVDNMCALLRLLITFDSKPTRLSEESMVNLSHTLPEYLMDIVCNVREEDHEFSTAISVKRRQYYLLPPFFLFHRSNRLLSLVLNVMGSWISEICSLLESEHVTVFYGGQVDHRRKT
;
A
#
# COMPACT_ATOMS: atom_id res chain seq x y z
N MET A 1 8.42 21.90 -34.47
CA MET A 1 6.98 21.83 -34.15
C MET A 1 6.84 21.81 -32.64
N ARG A 2 5.89 22.55 -32.05
CA ARG A 2 5.56 22.45 -30.62
C ARG A 2 4.39 21.48 -30.47
N TYR A 3 4.56 20.38 -29.76
CA TYR A 3 3.42 19.58 -29.31
C TYR A 3 2.70 20.36 -28.22
N LYS A 4 1.41 20.65 -28.44
CA LYS A 4 0.47 20.97 -27.35
C LYS A 4 -0.08 19.64 -26.85
N GLU A 5 0.50 19.10 -25.79
CA GLU A 5 -0.20 18.10 -25.00
C GLU A 5 -1.29 18.81 -24.20
N ASN A 6 -2.55 18.50 -24.50
CA ASN A 6 -3.68 18.98 -23.71
C ASN A 6 -3.74 18.15 -22.41
N VAL A 7 -2.98 18.58 -21.41
CA VAL A 7 -2.97 17.95 -20.09
C VAL A 7 -4.30 18.25 -19.39
N ILE A 8 -5.26 17.33 -19.47
CA ILE A 8 -6.50 17.41 -18.70
C ILE A 8 -6.18 17.05 -17.25
N VAL A 9 -5.99 18.08 -16.44
CA VAL A 9 -5.92 17.98 -14.98
C VAL A 9 -7.35 18.12 -14.43
N GLY A 10 -7.70 17.36 -13.39
CA GLY A 10 -8.97 17.49 -12.70
C GLY A 10 -8.93 16.82 -11.33
N THR A 11 -9.79 17.21 -10.40
CA THR A 11 -9.92 16.46 -9.14
C THR A 11 -10.48 15.08 -9.41
N PHE A 12 -9.95 14.05 -8.75
CA PHE A 12 -10.61 12.75 -8.71
C PHE A 12 -12.03 12.90 -8.14
N LEU A 13 -13.01 12.37 -8.87
CA LEU A 13 -14.43 12.44 -8.55
C LEU A 13 -14.75 11.54 -7.36
N MET A 14 -14.71 12.11 -6.16
CA MET A 14 -15.25 11.52 -4.94
C MET A 14 -16.46 12.36 -4.53
N ASP A 15 -17.68 11.83 -4.63
CA ASP A 15 -18.90 12.61 -4.42
C ASP A 15 -19.30 12.68 -2.93
N SER A 16 -18.49 13.39 -2.14
CA SER A 16 -18.70 13.63 -0.71
C SER A 16 -19.91 14.53 -0.45
N LYS A 17 -21.13 14.00 -0.58
CA LYS A 17 -22.35 14.74 -0.22
C LYS A 17 -23.37 13.84 0.46
N LYS A 18 -23.30 13.76 1.80
CA LYS A 18 -24.42 13.88 2.74
C LYS A 18 -23.97 13.66 4.18
N ASP A 19 -24.25 14.64 5.04
CA ASP A 19 -24.61 14.43 6.44
C ASP A 19 -25.62 15.51 6.88
N ALA A 20 -26.22 15.33 8.05
CA ALA A 20 -27.21 16.21 8.70
C ALA A 20 -28.63 16.29 8.08
N SER A 21 -29.46 15.28 8.38
CA SER A 21 -30.90 15.45 8.69
C SER A 21 -31.40 14.19 9.42
N GLY A 22 -32.04 14.35 10.59
CA GLY A 22 -32.36 13.22 11.49
C GLY A 22 -33.85 12.94 11.66
N GLY A 23 -34.17 11.96 12.52
CA GLY A 23 -35.48 11.84 13.17
C GLY A 23 -36.40 10.66 12.78
N GLY A 24 -36.21 9.52 13.45
CA GLY A 24 -37.28 8.72 14.10
C GLY A 24 -38.41 8.03 13.29
N SER A 25 -38.36 6.69 13.21
CA SER A 25 -39.46 5.68 13.36
C SER A 25 -38.87 4.30 12.96
N LYS A 26 -38.82 3.25 13.80
CA LYS A 26 -39.81 2.44 14.55
C LYS A 26 -40.42 1.30 13.70
N GLU A 27 -39.94 0.08 13.98
CA GLU A 27 -40.50 -1.26 13.61
C GLU A 27 -40.66 -1.54 12.09
N ASP A 28 -40.49 -2.75 11.56
CA ASP A 28 -40.71 -4.08 12.14
C ASP A 28 -39.88 -5.21 11.46
N ALA A 29 -40.02 -6.46 11.93
CA ALA A 29 -39.21 -7.61 11.52
C ALA A 29 -39.48 -8.18 10.10
N GLY A 30 -38.45 -8.78 9.47
CA GLY A 30 -38.56 -9.48 8.18
C GLY A 30 -37.45 -10.51 7.94
N SER A 31 -37.81 -11.79 7.82
CA SER A 31 -36.87 -12.92 7.75
C SER A 31 -36.48 -13.35 6.32
N ASN A 32 -35.35 -14.06 6.20
CA ASN A 32 -35.09 -15.14 5.22
C ASN A 32 -34.99 -14.80 3.70
N LYS A 33 -33.78 -14.87 3.12
CA LYS A 33 -33.28 -16.04 2.33
C LYS A 33 -32.03 -15.75 1.48
N LEU A 34 -31.11 -16.71 1.46
CA LEU A 34 -30.14 -16.91 0.39
C LEU A 34 -30.82 -17.38 -0.91
N PRO A 35 -30.20 -17.14 -2.07
CA PRO A 35 -30.21 -18.13 -3.14
C PRO A 35 -28.80 -18.53 -3.61
N SER A 36 -28.57 -19.83 -3.80
CA SER A 36 -27.40 -20.40 -4.46
C SER A 36 -27.83 -21.28 -5.64
N VAL A 37 -27.39 -20.96 -6.86
CA VAL A 37 -27.49 -21.77 -8.09
C VAL A 37 -26.30 -21.31 -8.96
N ILE A 38 -25.23 -22.07 -9.25
CA ILE A 38 -25.06 -23.36 -9.97
C ILE A 38 -25.35 -23.25 -11.49
N GLY A 39 -24.29 -23.46 -12.30
CA GLY A 39 -24.35 -23.51 -13.77
C GLY A 39 -23.75 -22.25 -14.42
N GLY A 40 -22.71 -22.29 -15.24
CA GLY A 40 -22.01 -23.43 -15.83
C GLY A 40 -22.28 -23.54 -17.33
N ALA A 41 -21.66 -22.68 -18.13
CA ALA A 41 -21.58 -22.81 -19.59
C ALA A 41 -20.22 -22.31 -20.08
N SER A 42 -19.57 -23.13 -20.91
CA SER A 42 -18.31 -22.83 -21.58
C SER A 42 -18.56 -22.06 -22.88
N MET A 43 -17.70 -21.08 -23.20
CA MET A 43 -17.31 -20.84 -24.59
C MET A 43 -15.83 -20.48 -24.68
N SER A 44 -15.14 -21.20 -25.56
CA SER A 44 -13.78 -20.90 -26.02
C SER A 44 -13.81 -19.73 -27.00
N ASP A 45 -12.72 -18.99 -27.12
CA ASP A 45 -12.23 -18.63 -28.46
C ASP A 45 -10.72 -18.34 -28.47
N LEU A 46 -10.04 -18.78 -29.55
CA LEU A 46 -8.63 -18.48 -29.81
C LEU A 46 -8.50 -17.18 -30.61
N GLY A 47 -7.49 -16.37 -30.29
CA GLY A 47 -7.20 -15.12 -31.00
C GLY A 47 -5.69 -14.86 -31.13
N ILE A 48 -4.99 -15.70 -31.91
CA ILE A 48 -3.56 -15.54 -32.19
C ILE A 48 -3.36 -14.40 -33.20
N TRP A 49 -2.59 -13.36 -32.84
CA TRP A 49 -1.98 -12.43 -33.81
C TRP A 49 -0.48 -12.27 -33.51
N SER A 50 0.35 -12.64 -34.48
CA SER A 50 1.80 -12.46 -34.48
C SER A 50 2.17 -11.08 -35.04
N PRO A 51 3.38 -10.53 -34.74
CA PRO A 51 3.75 -9.19 -35.15
C PRO A 51 4.13 -9.11 -36.64
N ALA A 52 3.94 -7.93 -37.24
CA ALA A 52 4.44 -7.60 -38.57
C ALA A 52 5.77 -6.85 -38.47
N ASP A 53 6.76 -7.29 -39.24
CA ASP A 53 8.05 -6.62 -39.37
C ASP A 53 7.92 -5.21 -39.98
N SER A 54 8.73 -4.27 -39.48
CA SER A 54 9.20 -3.16 -40.32
C SER A 54 10.64 -2.79 -39.97
N THR A 55 11.54 -3.13 -40.89
CA THR A 55 12.97 -2.84 -40.79
C THR A 55 13.27 -1.46 -41.38
N HIS A 56 13.73 -0.52 -40.55
CA HIS A 56 14.54 0.59 -41.06
C HIS A 56 15.69 0.92 -40.10
N GLN A 57 16.90 0.75 -40.62
CA GLN A 57 18.14 1.13 -39.95
C GLN A 57 18.26 2.66 -39.91
N THR A 58 18.75 3.22 -38.80
CA THR A 58 19.50 4.48 -38.86
C THR A 58 20.63 4.43 -37.83
N VAL A 59 21.86 4.54 -38.32
CA VAL A 59 23.09 4.54 -37.52
C VAL A 59 23.30 5.92 -36.91
N GLY A 60 23.60 5.99 -35.61
CA GLY A 60 23.85 7.26 -34.92
C GLY A 60 24.18 7.06 -33.44
N GLY A 61 25.37 6.55 -33.12
CA GLY A 61 25.79 6.35 -31.75
C GLY A 61 26.25 7.65 -31.06
N SER A 62 25.89 7.82 -29.79
CA SER A 62 26.66 8.64 -28.86
C SER A 62 26.72 7.94 -27.50
N GLN A 63 27.93 7.76 -26.97
CA GLN A 63 28.16 7.11 -25.69
C GLN A 63 27.92 8.10 -24.55
N PHE A 64 27.08 7.74 -23.59
CA PHE A 64 27.21 8.23 -22.22
C PHE A 64 27.02 7.06 -21.26
N MET A 65 28.11 6.59 -20.66
CA MET A 65 28.04 5.61 -19.58
C MET A 65 27.53 6.31 -18.32
N ILE A 66 26.32 5.98 -17.87
CA ILE A 66 25.88 6.30 -16.51
C ILE A 66 26.35 5.16 -15.61
N GLN A 67 27.48 5.39 -14.96
CA GLN A 67 28.02 4.51 -13.94
C GLN A 67 27.17 4.63 -12.67
N HIS A 68 26.22 3.72 -12.46
CA HIS A 68 25.47 3.66 -11.22
C HIS A 68 26.38 3.20 -10.08
N GLN A 69 26.87 4.15 -9.27
CA GLN A 69 27.38 3.84 -7.95
C GLN A 69 26.23 3.27 -7.11
N GLY A 70 26.37 2.03 -6.64
CA GLY A 70 25.52 1.51 -5.58
C GLY A 70 25.77 2.30 -4.31
N MET A 71 24.88 3.24 -3.99
CA MET A 71 24.94 3.95 -2.71
C MET A 71 24.54 2.98 -1.58
N GLN A 72 25.52 2.68 -0.73
CA GLN A 72 25.25 2.07 0.56
C GLN A 72 24.34 2.99 1.37
N LEU A 73 23.30 2.41 1.98
CA LEU A 73 22.49 3.08 2.99
C LEU A 73 23.33 3.30 4.26
N THR A 74 24.05 4.43 4.31
CA THR A 74 24.54 4.98 5.58
C THR A 74 23.38 5.59 6.37
N PRO A 75 23.31 5.41 7.70
CA PRO A 75 22.18 5.92 8.49
C PRO A 75 22.13 7.44 8.44
N SER A 76 21.01 7.99 7.96
CA SER A 76 20.78 9.43 7.92
C SER A 76 20.58 9.98 9.35
N HIS A 77 21.23 11.10 9.63
CA HIS A 77 21.15 11.77 10.91
C HIS A 77 19.70 12.16 11.26
N SER A 78 19.31 11.89 12.51
CA SER A 78 18.10 12.46 13.10
C SER A 78 18.19 13.99 13.11
N MET A 79 17.20 14.65 12.52
CA MET A 79 17.05 16.10 12.63
C MET A 79 16.18 16.38 13.86
N GLU A 80 16.83 16.66 14.99
CA GLU A 80 16.19 16.76 16.31
C GLU A 80 15.15 17.90 16.38
N TRP A 81 13.88 17.52 16.53
CA TRP A 81 12.80 18.44 16.90
C TRP A 81 12.28 18.13 18.31
N ARG A 82 12.94 18.65 19.36
CA ARG A 82 12.28 18.96 20.65
C ARG A 82 13.12 19.81 21.60
N ASN A 83 12.44 20.76 22.27
CA ASN A 83 12.99 21.50 23.40
C ASN A 83 13.06 20.64 24.67
N SER A 84 14.03 20.95 25.52
CA SER A 84 14.39 20.23 26.76
C SER A 84 13.58 20.62 28.00
N SER A 85 13.24 19.65 28.87
CA SER A 85 13.44 19.71 30.34
C SER A 85 12.92 18.46 31.08
N GLY A 86 13.66 17.96 32.08
CA GLY A 86 13.09 17.19 33.21
C GLY A 86 13.41 15.68 33.30
N HIS A 87 14.38 15.33 34.15
CA HIS A 87 14.90 13.99 34.46
C HIS A 87 13.91 12.88 34.91
N GLY A 88 14.28 11.61 34.61
CA GLY A 88 13.83 10.38 35.27
C GLY A 88 14.76 9.20 34.92
N MET A 89 15.08 8.29 35.86
CA MET A 89 16.20 7.32 35.72
C MET A 89 15.81 5.94 35.14
N GLN A 90 16.78 5.34 34.43
CA GLN A 90 17.11 3.91 34.26
C GLN A 90 16.05 2.82 34.59
N GLN A 91 15.79 1.92 33.63
CA GLN A 91 16.31 0.53 33.64
C GLN A 91 16.00 -0.21 32.32
N SER A 92 16.96 -0.97 31.79
CA SER A 92 16.73 -2.00 30.75
C SER A 92 16.45 -3.35 31.42
N PRO A 93 15.76 -4.29 30.74
CA PRO A 93 16.54 -5.35 30.08
C PRO A 93 15.98 -5.90 28.74
N GLU A 94 16.93 -6.34 27.91
CA GLU A 94 16.96 -7.62 27.17
C GLU A 94 15.80 -8.07 26.23
N ASN A 95 16.11 -8.02 24.93
CA ASN A 95 16.03 -9.14 23.97
C ASN A 95 15.02 -10.29 24.23
N ALA A 96 13.94 -10.31 23.45
CA ALA A 96 13.13 -11.52 23.23
C ALA A 96 13.09 -11.89 21.74
N GLY A 97 14.12 -12.60 21.27
CA GLY A 97 14.08 -13.27 19.97
C GLY A 97 13.18 -14.51 20.03
N PHE A 98 12.21 -14.63 19.12
CA PHE A 98 11.32 -15.79 19.10
C PHE A 98 12.07 -17.07 18.69
N LEU A 99 12.26 -17.95 19.67
CA LEU A 99 12.83 -19.27 19.49
C LEU A 99 11.88 -20.15 18.66
N SER A 100 12.38 -20.67 17.54
CA SER A 100 11.80 -21.84 16.90
C SER A 100 11.93 -23.04 17.83
N ASN A 101 10.81 -23.58 18.29
CA ASN A 101 10.78 -24.71 19.22
C ASN A 101 11.16 -26.01 18.50
N GLY A 102 12.41 -26.45 18.67
CA GLY A 102 12.96 -27.69 18.13
C GLY A 102 13.66 -28.56 19.18
N PHE A 103 12.89 -29.07 20.16
CA PHE A 103 13.27 -30.27 20.93
C PHE A 103 12.66 -31.50 20.22
N LEU A 104 13.30 -32.67 20.07
CA LEU A 104 14.65 -33.18 20.33
C LEU A 104 14.90 -34.25 19.23
N VAL A 105 16.12 -34.66 18.88
CA VAL A 105 16.91 -35.70 19.58
C VAL A 105 18.41 -35.47 19.37
N CYS A 106 19.19 -35.67 20.44
CA CYS A 106 20.65 -35.55 20.46
C CYS A 106 21.37 -36.57 19.56
N GLY A 107 22.60 -36.28 19.12
CA GLY A 107 23.42 -37.34 18.54
C GLY A 107 24.83 -37.03 18.03
N ILE A 108 25.23 -35.78 17.76
CA ILE A 108 26.59 -35.47 17.28
C ILE A 108 27.23 -34.38 18.13
N GLY A 109 28.32 -34.75 18.82
CA GLY A 109 29.03 -33.87 19.74
C GLY A 109 29.73 -32.71 19.02
N ARG A 110 29.67 -31.53 19.63
CA ARG A 110 30.47 -30.37 19.24
C ARG A 110 31.96 -30.72 19.31
N SER A 111 32.72 -30.42 18.25
CA SER A 111 34.13 -30.07 18.41
C SER A 111 34.34 -28.67 17.84
N ARG A 112 34.88 -27.80 18.69
CA ARG A 112 35.20 -26.39 18.41
C ARG A 112 36.69 -26.37 18.09
N GLN A 113 37.08 -25.85 16.92
CA GLN A 113 38.49 -25.63 16.61
C GLN A 113 38.86 -24.19 16.94
N ASP A 114 39.63 -24.03 18.02
CA ASP A 114 40.63 -22.98 18.17
C ASP A 114 41.97 -23.69 18.42
N SER A 115 43.07 -23.15 17.88
CA SER A 115 44.33 -23.88 17.66
C SER A 115 45.20 -24.04 18.91
N GLN A 116 45.97 -25.14 19.00
CA GLN A 116 47.45 -25.10 19.16
C GLN A 116 48.13 -26.49 19.08
N THR A 117 49.45 -26.44 18.91
CA THR A 117 50.36 -27.49 18.42
C THR A 117 50.88 -28.44 19.51
N LEU A 118 50.94 -29.77 19.24
CA LEU A 118 52.07 -30.69 19.51
C LEU A 118 51.67 -32.19 19.40
N LEU A 119 52.50 -32.98 18.71
CA LEU A 119 52.58 -34.46 18.71
C LEU A 119 53.89 -34.88 19.42
N PRO A 120 54.17 -36.17 19.74
CA PRO A 120 53.38 -37.41 19.66
C PRO A 120 53.31 -38.11 21.07
N THR A 121 53.00 -39.39 21.33
CA THR A 121 52.71 -40.61 20.54
C THR A 121 51.87 -41.61 21.38
N ARG A 122 50.82 -42.26 20.82
CA ARG A 122 50.56 -43.72 20.97
C ARG A 122 49.37 -44.21 20.15
N GLN A 123 49.53 -45.40 19.57
CA GLN A 123 48.53 -46.06 18.72
C GLN A 123 47.37 -46.63 19.54
N LYS A 124 46.14 -46.47 19.01
CA LYS A 124 45.08 -47.48 19.11
C LYS A 124 44.15 -47.31 17.90
N PRO A 125 44.02 -48.31 17.01
CA PRO A 125 43.09 -48.22 15.89
C PRO A 125 41.66 -48.53 16.32
N ASP A 126 40.72 -48.20 15.43
CA ASP A 126 39.36 -48.75 15.33
C ASP A 126 38.39 -48.51 16.49
N THR A 127 37.66 -47.38 16.40
CA THR A 127 36.26 -47.33 16.86
C THR A 127 35.40 -46.31 16.10
N THR A 128 35.99 -45.27 15.49
CA THR A 128 35.26 -44.21 14.77
C THR A 128 34.88 -44.53 13.32
N ILE A 129 35.45 -45.58 12.72
CA ILE A 129 35.17 -45.97 11.33
C ILE A 129 33.85 -46.76 11.23
N CYS A 130 33.48 -47.53 12.26
CA CYS A 130 32.34 -48.45 12.19
C CYS A 130 30.99 -47.71 12.07
N ASP A 131 30.78 -46.64 12.82
CA ASP A 131 29.51 -45.92 12.87
C ASP A 131 29.13 -45.26 11.53
N GLN A 132 30.12 -44.75 10.76
CA GLN A 132 29.86 -44.19 9.44
C GLN A 132 29.44 -45.25 8.41
N PHE A 133 30.09 -46.43 8.42
CA PHE A 133 29.81 -47.49 7.46
C PHE A 133 28.52 -48.27 7.79
N ILE A 134 28.22 -48.50 9.07
CA ILE A 134 26.95 -49.13 9.50
C ILE A 134 25.76 -48.22 9.15
N SER A 135 25.88 -46.91 9.37
CA SER A 135 24.86 -45.92 9.01
C SER A 135 24.54 -45.96 7.49
N LEU A 136 25.56 -45.90 6.63
CA LEU A 136 25.34 -45.89 5.18
C LEU A 136 24.80 -47.23 4.63
N ALA A 137 25.20 -48.37 5.21
CA ALA A 137 24.69 -49.68 4.80
C ALA A 137 23.20 -49.87 5.16
N MET A 138 22.77 -49.37 6.32
CA MET A 138 21.36 -49.39 6.73
C MET A 138 20.52 -48.42 5.90
N LEU A 139 21.04 -47.22 5.60
CA LEU A 139 20.38 -46.27 4.69
C LEU A 139 20.18 -46.86 3.29
N LYS A 140 21.16 -47.57 2.73
CA LYS A 140 21.01 -48.26 1.43
C LYS A 140 19.90 -49.31 1.43
N LYS A 141 19.70 -50.04 2.53
CA LYS A 141 18.57 -50.98 2.67
C LYS A 141 17.22 -50.23 2.75
N LEU A 142 17.16 -49.17 3.53
CA LEU A 142 15.97 -48.31 3.67
C LEU A 142 15.54 -47.71 2.33
N TRP A 143 16.49 -47.18 1.56
CA TRP A 143 16.32 -46.67 0.20
C TRP A 143 15.81 -47.73 -0.79
N GLY A 144 16.21 -49.00 -0.63
CA GLY A 144 15.71 -50.10 -1.46
C GLY A 144 14.21 -50.37 -1.30
N ILE A 145 13.69 -50.18 -0.09
CA ILE A 145 12.29 -50.48 0.31
C ILE A 145 11.37 -49.25 0.13
N PHE A 146 11.94 -48.07 -0.18
CA PHE A 146 11.18 -46.84 -0.38
C PHE A 146 10.41 -46.79 -1.72
N PRO A 147 9.20 -46.19 -1.77
CA PRO A 147 8.38 -45.77 -0.62
C PRO A 147 7.78 -46.97 0.11
N LEU A 148 7.65 -46.85 1.44
CA LEU A 148 7.07 -47.89 2.28
C LEU A 148 5.59 -48.07 1.92
N ASN A 149 5.25 -49.21 1.33
CA ASN A 149 3.89 -49.65 1.03
C ASN A 149 3.65 -50.98 1.75
N LEU A 150 3.08 -50.97 2.95
CA LEU A 150 2.72 -52.21 3.65
C LEU A 150 1.44 -52.77 3.04
N VAL A 151 1.53 -53.89 2.31
CA VAL A 151 0.42 -54.50 1.54
C VAL A 151 -0.81 -54.93 2.38
N HIS A 152 -0.80 -54.69 3.70
CA HIS A 152 -1.86 -55.06 4.66
C HIS A 152 -2.28 -53.86 5.54
N HIS A 153 -2.86 -52.84 4.91
CA HIS A 153 -3.49 -51.72 5.60
C HIS A 153 -4.88 -52.11 6.15
N GLN A 154 -5.06 -52.12 7.47
CA GLN A 154 -6.37 -52.38 8.13
C GLN A 154 -6.98 -51.12 8.79
N SER A 155 -6.31 -49.96 8.76
CA SER A 155 -6.83 -48.72 9.34
C SER A 155 -6.21 -47.46 8.72
N LYS A 156 -7.04 -46.43 8.48
CA LYS A 156 -6.62 -45.08 8.01
C LYS A 156 -5.48 -44.47 8.85
N LYS A 157 -5.42 -44.80 10.15
CA LYS A 157 -4.40 -44.30 11.07
C LYS A 157 -3.00 -44.86 10.80
N ASP A 158 -2.90 -46.04 10.21
CA ASP A 158 -1.62 -46.64 9.84
C ASP A 158 -1.12 -46.12 8.49
N ASP A 159 -2.02 -45.72 7.60
CA ASP A 159 -1.72 -45.01 6.36
C ASP A 159 -1.08 -43.64 6.68
N ASP A 160 -1.69 -42.87 7.60
CA ASP A 160 -1.17 -41.61 8.11
C ASP A 160 0.25 -41.75 8.71
N ARG A 161 0.52 -42.86 9.42
CA ARG A 161 1.84 -43.18 10.01
C ARG A 161 2.88 -43.54 8.96
N ILE A 162 2.51 -44.33 7.96
CA ILE A 162 3.39 -44.73 6.86
C ILE A 162 3.72 -43.52 5.99
N PHE A 163 2.76 -42.62 5.77
CA PHE A 163 2.99 -41.31 5.13
C PHE A 163 4.00 -40.46 5.92
N MET A 164 3.81 -40.27 7.23
CA MET A 164 4.79 -39.56 8.07
C MET A 164 6.19 -40.16 7.99
N LEU A 165 6.30 -41.50 8.01
CA LEU A 165 7.59 -42.18 7.93
C LEU A 165 8.25 -42.00 6.55
N ASN A 166 7.48 -42.08 5.47
CA ASN A 166 7.98 -41.80 4.11
C ASN A 166 8.43 -40.34 3.96
N ILE A 167 7.75 -39.38 4.60
CA ILE A 167 8.20 -37.97 4.66
C ILE A 167 9.56 -37.87 5.38
N VAL A 168 9.71 -38.46 6.57
CA VAL A 168 10.98 -38.42 7.33
C VAL A 168 12.13 -39.07 6.56
N ILE A 169 11.88 -40.21 5.90
CA ILE A 169 12.89 -40.86 5.03
C ILE A 169 13.27 -39.95 3.86
N THR A 170 12.30 -39.23 3.28
CA THR A 170 12.54 -38.26 2.20
C THR A 170 13.34 -37.06 2.69
N GLU A 171 13.02 -36.50 3.85
CA GLU A 171 13.76 -35.39 4.46
C GLU A 171 15.23 -35.79 4.73
N ILE A 172 15.45 -36.95 5.33
CA ILE A 172 16.79 -37.52 5.56
C ILE A 172 17.53 -37.70 4.24
N PHE A 173 16.87 -38.19 3.18
CA PHE A 173 17.48 -38.31 1.86
C PHE A 173 17.88 -36.94 1.28
N LEU A 174 17.03 -35.92 1.37
CA LEU A 174 17.30 -34.56 0.88
C LEU A 174 18.43 -33.85 1.67
N GLN A 175 18.56 -34.13 2.98
CA GLN A 175 19.60 -33.55 3.84
C GLN A 175 20.96 -34.26 3.74
N LEU A 176 20.99 -35.60 3.71
CA LEU A 176 22.24 -36.37 3.68
C LEU A 176 22.88 -36.43 2.29
N SER A 177 22.11 -36.20 1.24
CA SER A 177 22.68 -36.10 -0.09
C SER A 177 23.45 -34.77 -0.22
N ASN A 178 24.77 -34.87 -0.30
CA ASN A 178 25.61 -33.82 -0.91
C ASN A 178 25.42 -33.75 -2.44
N TRP A 179 24.46 -34.49 -3.00
CA TRP A 179 24.09 -34.60 -4.43
C TRP A 179 25.20 -34.96 -5.43
N ASN A 180 26.40 -35.32 -4.94
CA ASN A 180 27.51 -35.86 -5.72
C ASN A 180 27.23 -37.29 -6.23
N HIS A 181 26.23 -37.43 -7.10
CA HIS A 181 25.76 -38.66 -7.78
C HIS A 181 24.94 -39.66 -6.92
N PRO A 182 23.68 -39.35 -6.56
CA PRO A 182 22.71 -40.39 -6.23
C PRO A 182 22.45 -41.29 -7.46
N SER A 183 22.14 -42.57 -7.23
CA SER A 183 21.76 -43.49 -8.31
C SER A 183 20.46 -43.00 -8.99
N PRO A 184 20.41 -42.78 -10.32
CA PRO A 184 19.23 -42.25 -11.00
C PRO A 184 17.89 -42.93 -10.66
N PRO A 185 17.75 -44.28 -10.68
CA PRO A 185 16.48 -44.92 -10.32
C PRO A 185 16.10 -44.79 -8.83
N LEU A 186 17.03 -44.45 -7.95
CA LEU A 186 16.70 -44.13 -6.56
C LEU A 186 16.15 -42.70 -6.45
N LEU A 187 16.78 -41.76 -7.17
CA LEU A 187 16.32 -40.37 -7.22
C LEU A 187 14.88 -40.29 -7.79
N GLU A 188 14.59 -40.99 -8.88
CA GLU A 188 13.25 -41.01 -9.48
C GLU A 188 12.15 -41.45 -8.49
N LYS A 189 12.40 -42.48 -7.66
CA LYS A 189 11.46 -42.91 -6.61
C LYS A 189 11.16 -41.82 -5.58
N PHE A 190 12.17 -41.05 -5.17
CA PHE A 190 11.98 -39.94 -4.24
C PHE A 190 11.24 -38.78 -4.90
N LEU A 191 11.57 -38.42 -6.14
CA LEU A 191 10.89 -37.35 -6.87
C LEU A 191 9.42 -37.69 -7.16
N GLU A 192 9.12 -38.93 -7.53
CA GLU A 192 7.75 -39.40 -7.73
C GLU A 192 6.94 -39.38 -6.42
N PHE A 193 7.56 -39.72 -5.28
CA PHE A 193 6.90 -39.59 -3.97
C PHE A 193 6.63 -38.12 -3.61
N ILE A 194 7.58 -37.22 -3.86
CA ILE A 194 7.43 -35.78 -3.60
C ILE A 194 6.32 -35.18 -4.44
N GLU A 195 6.34 -35.41 -5.76
CA GLU A 195 5.30 -34.99 -6.71
C GLU A 195 3.92 -35.46 -6.25
N ARG A 196 3.75 -36.77 -6.00
CA ARG A 196 2.48 -37.32 -5.53
C ARG A 196 2.02 -36.71 -4.21
N SER A 197 2.94 -36.50 -3.27
CA SER A 197 2.63 -35.93 -1.94
C SER A 197 2.23 -34.46 -1.99
N LEU A 198 2.64 -33.72 -3.03
CA LEU A 198 2.26 -32.33 -3.28
C LEU A 198 0.96 -32.23 -4.12
N SER A 199 0.82 -33.05 -5.17
CA SER A 199 -0.37 -33.07 -6.04
C SER A 199 -1.56 -33.88 -5.51
N THR A 200 -1.46 -34.56 -4.36
CA THR A 200 -2.63 -35.21 -3.75
C THR A 200 -3.71 -34.18 -3.42
N LYS A 201 -4.73 -34.09 -4.30
CA LYS A 201 -6.00 -33.40 -4.03
C LYS A 201 -6.46 -33.79 -2.64
N ILE A 202 -6.49 -32.81 -1.74
CA ILE A 202 -6.42 -33.04 -0.30
C ILE A 202 -7.75 -33.59 0.23
N GLN A 203 -7.99 -34.89 0.04
CA GLN A 203 -9.22 -35.57 0.42
C GLN A 203 -9.14 -36.08 1.87
N SER A 204 -10.05 -35.58 2.71
CA SER A 204 -10.40 -36.09 4.05
C SER A 204 -9.42 -35.92 5.23
N ASN A 205 -8.26 -35.26 5.09
CA ASN A 205 -7.35 -35.03 6.25
C ASN A 205 -6.45 -33.77 6.14
N LYS A 206 -6.99 -32.65 5.62
CA LYS A 206 -6.20 -31.47 5.17
C LYS A 206 -5.18 -30.94 6.18
N GLY A 207 -5.60 -30.63 7.40
CA GLY A 207 -4.70 -30.09 8.43
C GLY A 207 -3.68 -31.08 9.01
N PHE A 208 -3.77 -32.38 8.69
CA PHE A 208 -2.78 -33.38 9.11
C PHE A 208 -1.61 -33.44 8.12
N HIS A 209 -1.89 -33.71 6.84
CA HIS A 209 -0.85 -33.78 5.81
C HIS A 209 -0.10 -32.45 5.65
N GLU A 210 -0.80 -31.30 5.73
CA GLU A 210 -0.18 -29.96 5.65
C GLU A 210 0.96 -29.78 6.66
N LYS A 211 0.81 -30.27 7.91
CA LYS A 211 1.83 -30.13 8.96
C LYS A 211 3.06 -31.00 8.70
N HIS A 212 2.87 -32.20 8.16
CA HIS A 212 3.97 -33.12 7.90
C HIS A 212 4.71 -32.78 6.61
N LEU A 213 4.09 -32.09 5.66
CA LEU A 213 4.74 -31.63 4.42
C LEU A 213 5.66 -30.41 4.59
N LEU A 214 5.59 -29.67 5.71
CA LEU A 214 6.38 -28.44 5.93
C LEU A 214 7.90 -28.63 5.72
N PRO A 215 8.56 -29.70 6.22
CA PRO A 215 10.00 -29.90 6.00
C PRO A 215 10.32 -30.14 4.52
N LEU A 216 9.43 -30.85 3.79
CA LEU A 216 9.60 -31.10 2.37
C LEU A 216 9.51 -29.80 1.56
N ILE A 217 8.51 -28.95 1.85
CA ILE A 217 8.35 -27.62 1.23
C ILE A 217 9.62 -26.77 1.38
N SER A 218 10.23 -26.75 2.57
CA SER A 218 11.46 -25.98 2.83
C SER A 218 12.69 -26.43 2.01
N ASN A 219 12.64 -27.63 1.41
CA ASN A 219 13.72 -28.16 0.57
C ASN A 219 13.46 -28.02 -0.94
N ILE A 220 12.25 -27.64 -1.36
CA ILE A 220 11.90 -27.47 -2.79
C ILE A 220 12.84 -26.50 -3.53
N PRO A 221 13.19 -25.30 -3.00
CA PRO A 221 14.09 -24.37 -3.70
C PRO A 221 15.48 -24.96 -4.00
N LYS A 222 16.00 -25.78 -3.09
CA LYS A 222 17.30 -26.46 -3.23
C LYS A 222 17.20 -27.66 -4.18
N LEU A 223 16.04 -28.29 -4.24
CA LEU A 223 15.77 -29.44 -5.10
C LEU A 223 15.62 -29.02 -6.57
N THR A 224 14.85 -27.96 -6.86
CA THR A 224 14.60 -27.47 -8.23
C THR A 224 15.88 -27.04 -8.95
N MET A 225 16.86 -26.50 -8.21
CA MET A 225 18.21 -26.18 -8.70
C MET A 225 19.07 -27.39 -9.10
N ARG A 226 18.73 -28.61 -8.65
CA ARG A 226 19.60 -29.81 -8.76
C ARG A 226 19.06 -30.93 -9.65
N ILE A 227 17.75 -30.90 -9.96
CA ILE A 227 17.07 -31.90 -10.78
C ILE A 227 17.03 -31.52 -12.26
N SER A 228 16.79 -32.50 -13.13
CA SER A 228 16.60 -32.29 -14.57
C SER A 228 15.31 -31.51 -14.87
N SER A 229 15.25 -30.83 -16.02
CA SER A 229 14.11 -29.99 -16.43
C SER A 229 12.76 -30.72 -16.39
N HIS A 230 12.70 -31.97 -16.86
CA HIS A 230 11.47 -32.79 -16.81
C HIS A 230 10.95 -33.04 -15.39
N TRP A 231 11.84 -33.31 -14.43
CA TRP A 231 11.44 -33.45 -13.03
C TRP A 231 11.17 -32.08 -12.39
N ARG A 232 11.88 -31.04 -12.79
CA ARG A 232 11.69 -29.67 -12.32
C ARG A 232 10.29 -29.17 -12.61
N SER A 233 9.81 -29.29 -13.84
CA SER A 233 8.46 -28.85 -14.22
C SER A 233 7.38 -29.61 -13.45
N ARG A 234 7.49 -30.94 -13.31
CA ARG A 234 6.55 -31.76 -12.51
C ARG A 234 6.50 -31.34 -11.05
N ILE A 235 7.67 -31.18 -10.41
CA ILE A 235 7.76 -30.77 -9.00
C ILE A 235 7.23 -29.33 -8.81
N LEU A 236 7.54 -28.41 -9.72
CA LEU A 236 7.03 -27.04 -9.69
C LEU A 236 5.51 -26.97 -9.94
N GLN A 237 4.97 -27.82 -10.81
CA GLN A 237 3.53 -27.96 -11.03
C GLN A 237 2.83 -28.42 -9.74
N SER A 238 3.28 -29.52 -9.13
CA SER A 238 2.70 -30.04 -7.89
C SER A 238 2.86 -29.08 -6.72
N PHE A 239 4.00 -28.40 -6.61
CA PHE A 239 4.22 -27.33 -5.63
C PHE A 239 3.26 -26.16 -5.82
N THR A 240 3.04 -25.73 -7.07
CA THR A 240 2.08 -24.68 -7.40
C THR A 240 0.66 -25.11 -7.07
N GLU A 241 0.26 -26.35 -7.41
CA GLU A 241 -1.02 -26.93 -6.98
C GLU A 241 -1.18 -26.90 -5.46
N ALA A 242 -0.15 -27.29 -4.70
CA ALA A 242 -0.18 -27.25 -3.24
C ALA A 242 -0.30 -25.80 -2.70
N PHE A 243 0.44 -24.85 -3.27
CA PHE A 243 0.36 -23.43 -2.93
C PHE A 243 -1.01 -22.83 -3.21
N MET A 244 -1.63 -23.14 -4.36
CA MET A 244 -2.97 -22.66 -4.69
C MET A 244 -4.05 -23.26 -3.78
N ASN A 245 -3.95 -24.56 -3.47
CA ASN A 245 -5.04 -25.29 -2.80
C ASN A 245 -4.95 -25.30 -1.26
N CYS A 246 -3.80 -24.99 -0.64
CA CYS A 246 -3.69 -24.93 0.83
C CYS A 246 -4.49 -23.75 1.42
N ASN A 247 -4.86 -23.85 2.71
CA ASN A 247 -5.63 -22.77 3.36
C ASN A 247 -4.76 -21.48 3.43
N PRO A 248 -5.27 -20.28 3.03
CA PRO A 248 -4.51 -19.03 3.04
C PRO A 248 -3.89 -18.65 4.40
N GLU A 249 -4.45 -19.11 5.52
CA GLU A 249 -3.95 -18.86 6.87
C GLU A 249 -3.09 -20.02 7.43
N SER A 250 -2.84 -21.07 6.63
CA SER A 250 -2.08 -22.23 7.08
C SER A 250 -0.57 -21.97 7.17
N SER A 251 0.09 -22.70 8.08
CA SER A 251 1.55 -22.83 8.11
C SER A 251 2.13 -23.39 6.81
N MET A 252 1.36 -24.20 6.08
CA MET A 252 1.69 -24.65 4.72
C MET A 252 1.81 -23.48 3.75
N LYS A 253 0.82 -22.59 3.68
CA LYS A 253 0.84 -21.42 2.79
C LYS A 253 2.03 -20.49 3.10
N LEU A 254 2.36 -20.28 4.39
CA LEU A 254 3.55 -19.56 4.82
C LEU A 254 4.87 -20.26 4.44
N ALA A 255 4.95 -21.58 4.59
CA ALA A 255 6.13 -22.35 4.17
C ALA A 255 6.32 -22.28 2.64
N CYS A 256 5.24 -22.37 1.87
CA CYS A 256 5.27 -22.16 0.43
C CYS A 256 5.71 -20.73 0.08
N LEU A 257 5.23 -19.69 0.77
CA LEU A 257 5.68 -18.32 0.57
C LEU A 257 7.18 -18.14 0.86
N SER A 258 7.70 -18.79 1.92
CA SER A 258 9.13 -18.79 2.23
C SER A 258 9.97 -19.48 1.14
N ALA A 259 9.48 -20.60 0.60
CA ALA A 259 10.11 -21.31 -0.51
C ALA A 259 10.06 -20.52 -1.83
N ILE A 260 8.91 -19.93 -2.17
CA ILE A 260 8.72 -19.01 -3.31
C ILE A 260 9.72 -17.85 -3.19
N ASN A 261 9.84 -17.25 -2.01
CA ASN A 261 10.79 -16.19 -1.76
C ASN A 261 12.26 -16.62 -1.99
N GLU A 262 12.65 -17.85 -1.64
CA GLU A 262 14.00 -18.35 -1.94
C GLU A 262 14.21 -18.58 -3.45
N MET A 263 13.16 -18.93 -4.20
CA MET A 263 13.18 -19.13 -5.66
C MET A 263 13.00 -17.83 -6.47
N LEU A 264 12.65 -16.71 -5.81
CA LEU A 264 12.53 -15.36 -6.39
C LEU A 264 13.64 -14.42 -5.91
N ASP A 265 14.72 -14.99 -5.37
CA ASP A 265 15.92 -14.28 -4.91
C ASP A 265 16.72 -13.72 -6.12
N PRO A 266 16.96 -12.40 -6.25
CA PRO A 266 17.65 -11.80 -7.40
C PRO A 266 19.01 -12.43 -7.73
N GLU A 267 19.81 -12.77 -6.69
CA GLU A 267 21.12 -13.40 -6.88
C GLU A 267 21.01 -14.77 -7.58
N LYS A 268 19.87 -15.45 -7.40
CA LYS A 268 19.55 -16.74 -8.02
C LYS A 268 18.77 -16.57 -9.33
N ILE A 269 17.93 -15.55 -9.46
CA ILE A 269 17.21 -15.20 -10.70
C ILE A 269 18.20 -15.06 -11.87
N CYS A 270 19.33 -14.39 -11.68
CA CYS A 270 20.37 -14.30 -12.72
C CYS A 270 20.92 -15.66 -13.19
N LEU A 271 20.89 -16.70 -12.36
CA LEU A 271 21.30 -18.07 -12.73
C LEU A 271 20.22 -18.83 -13.52
N TYR A 272 18.94 -18.49 -13.33
CA TYR A 272 17.83 -19.07 -14.10
C TYR A 272 17.62 -18.37 -15.46
N MET A 273 18.00 -17.08 -15.56
CA MET A 273 17.81 -16.27 -16.76
C MET A 273 18.81 -16.55 -17.89
N ASP A 274 19.76 -17.48 -17.71
CA ASP A 274 20.65 -17.98 -18.78
C ASP A 274 19.91 -18.95 -19.72
N GLY A 275 18.93 -18.40 -20.45
CA GLY A 275 18.38 -18.86 -21.73
C GLY A 275 17.75 -20.25 -21.86
N SER A 276 17.73 -21.08 -20.81
CA SER A 276 17.66 -22.55 -20.98
C SER A 276 16.43 -23.27 -20.45
N ASP A 277 15.54 -22.64 -19.68
CA ASP A 277 14.29 -23.27 -19.20
C ASP A 277 13.13 -22.27 -19.01
N PRO A 278 12.26 -22.06 -20.01
CA PRO A 278 11.11 -21.15 -19.88
C PRO A 278 10.07 -21.62 -18.86
N THR A 279 10.06 -22.92 -18.49
CA THR A 279 9.00 -23.47 -17.63
C THR A 279 9.05 -22.94 -16.20
N ILE A 280 10.24 -22.59 -15.69
CA ILE A 280 10.42 -22.02 -14.34
C ILE A 280 9.77 -20.64 -14.25
N LEU A 281 9.96 -19.83 -15.30
CA LEU A 281 9.45 -18.46 -15.39
C LEU A 281 7.92 -18.44 -15.33
N ASP A 282 7.24 -19.36 -16.01
CA ASP A 282 5.78 -19.46 -15.99
C ASP A 282 5.24 -19.67 -14.55
N TYR A 283 5.85 -20.58 -13.77
CA TYR A 283 5.45 -20.80 -12.37
C TYR A 283 5.76 -19.58 -11.48
N GLN A 284 6.92 -18.94 -11.69
CA GLN A 284 7.28 -17.72 -10.95
C GLN A 284 6.28 -16.58 -11.22
N ILE A 285 5.89 -16.37 -12.48
CA ILE A 285 4.85 -15.40 -12.88
C ILE A 285 3.51 -15.73 -12.20
N ILE A 286 3.10 -17.01 -12.19
CA ILE A 286 1.88 -17.46 -11.51
C ILE A 286 1.92 -17.10 -10.02
N TRP A 287 3.01 -17.39 -9.30
CA TRP A 287 3.12 -17.09 -7.87
C TRP A 287 3.09 -15.60 -7.57
N ILE A 288 3.70 -14.78 -8.43
CA ILE A 288 3.73 -13.32 -8.33
C ILE A 288 2.32 -12.74 -8.45
N ARG A 289 1.53 -13.20 -9.44
CA ARG A 289 0.12 -12.79 -9.65
C ARG A 289 -0.82 -13.12 -8.48
N GLU A 290 -0.50 -14.14 -7.69
CA GLU A 290 -1.29 -14.55 -6.51
C GLU A 290 -1.03 -13.71 -5.25
N LEU A 291 0.05 -12.91 -5.21
CA LEU A 291 0.38 -12.14 -4.00
C LEU A 291 -0.67 -11.05 -3.68
N PRO A 292 -1.18 -10.25 -4.64
CA PRO A 292 -2.19 -9.23 -4.33
C PRO A 292 -3.56 -9.77 -3.90
N PRO A 293 -4.17 -10.78 -4.57
CA PRO A 293 -5.42 -11.38 -4.11
C PRO A 293 -5.30 -11.96 -2.69
N TRP A 294 -4.17 -12.62 -2.39
CA TRP A 294 -3.94 -13.19 -1.08
C TRP A 294 -3.75 -12.12 0.01
N LEU A 295 -3.06 -11.01 -0.30
CA LEU A 295 -2.91 -9.88 0.61
C LEU A 295 -4.27 -9.26 0.99
N ILE A 296 -5.19 -9.09 0.04
CA ILE A 296 -6.56 -8.60 0.30
C ILE A 296 -7.33 -9.59 1.18
N LEU A 297 -7.21 -10.89 0.92
CA LEU A 297 -7.91 -11.94 1.66
C LEU A 297 -7.46 -12.06 3.12
N LEU A 298 -6.14 -11.94 3.36
CA LEU A 298 -5.55 -11.94 4.70
C LEU A 298 -5.90 -10.66 5.45
N GLY A 299 -5.66 -9.52 4.82
CA GLY A 299 -5.88 -8.19 5.38
C GLY A 299 -5.32 -8.03 6.80
N ASP A 300 -6.13 -7.42 7.66
CA ASP A 300 -5.89 -7.22 9.09
C ASP A 300 -6.16 -8.46 9.96
N LYS A 301 -6.80 -9.51 9.41
CA LYS A 301 -7.11 -10.75 10.16
C LYS A 301 -5.86 -11.56 10.50
N ASN A 302 -4.82 -11.44 9.66
CA ASN A 302 -3.56 -12.13 9.85
C ASN A 302 -2.38 -11.21 9.46
N PRO A 303 -2.04 -10.22 10.30
CA PRO A 303 -1.05 -9.19 9.99
C PRO A 303 0.35 -9.79 9.77
N THR A 304 0.67 -10.91 10.42
CA THR A 304 1.92 -11.65 10.21
C THR A 304 2.05 -12.22 8.80
N CYS A 305 0.98 -12.80 8.24
CA CYS A 305 0.97 -13.26 6.85
C CYS A 305 0.99 -12.08 5.88
N SER A 306 0.19 -11.04 6.12
CA SER A 306 0.15 -9.83 5.28
C SER A 306 1.53 -9.15 5.21
N LYS A 307 2.22 -9.04 6.34
CA LYS A 307 3.62 -8.57 6.41
C LYS A 307 4.58 -9.43 5.59
N ALA A 308 4.44 -10.76 5.64
CA ALA A 308 5.29 -11.66 4.87
C ALA A 308 5.06 -11.52 3.35
N VAL A 309 3.80 -11.38 2.92
CA VAL A 309 3.44 -11.15 1.51
C VAL A 309 3.98 -9.80 1.02
N LEU A 310 3.77 -8.74 1.78
CA LEU A 310 4.32 -7.41 1.48
C LEU A 310 5.86 -7.39 1.47
N SER A 311 6.51 -8.14 2.36
CA SER A 311 7.98 -8.28 2.39
C SER A 311 8.55 -9.08 1.22
N LEU A 312 7.74 -9.93 0.56
CA LEU A 312 8.10 -10.53 -0.72
C LEU A 312 7.88 -9.53 -1.86
N GLN A 313 6.73 -8.85 -1.91
CA GLN A 313 6.45 -7.82 -2.93
C GLN A 313 7.54 -6.73 -2.94
N LEU A 314 7.92 -6.19 -1.77
CA LEU A 314 8.97 -5.19 -1.64
C LEU A 314 10.32 -5.70 -2.21
N ARG A 315 10.68 -6.94 -1.91
CA ARG A 315 11.90 -7.55 -2.46
C ARG A 315 11.81 -7.80 -3.95
N LEU A 316 10.65 -8.17 -4.49
CA LEU A 316 10.43 -8.30 -5.93
C LEU A 316 10.65 -6.95 -6.64
N GLY A 317 10.09 -5.87 -6.12
CA GLY A 317 10.33 -4.52 -6.64
C GLY A 317 11.80 -4.08 -6.57
N GLN A 318 12.50 -4.45 -5.49
CA GLN A 318 13.94 -4.20 -5.35
C GLN A 318 14.83 -5.06 -6.26
N ALA A 319 14.37 -6.27 -6.58
CA ALA A 319 15.11 -7.31 -7.30
C ALA A 319 14.93 -7.25 -8.82
N ALA A 320 13.75 -6.86 -9.29
CA ALA A 320 13.36 -6.97 -10.69
C ALA A 320 14.20 -6.04 -11.58
N PRO A 321 14.94 -6.58 -12.57
CA PRO A 321 15.61 -5.74 -13.56
C PRO A 321 14.58 -4.92 -14.35
N PRO A 322 14.89 -3.67 -14.72
CA PRO A 322 13.96 -2.84 -15.49
C PRO A 322 13.64 -3.47 -16.84
N ASN A 323 12.36 -3.47 -17.22
CA ASN A 323 11.82 -4.13 -18.42
C ASN A 323 11.97 -5.67 -18.44
N SER A 324 12.10 -6.31 -17.27
CA SER A 324 12.00 -7.77 -17.15
C SER A 324 10.54 -8.22 -17.08
N PRO A 325 10.25 -9.51 -17.35
CA PRO A 325 8.94 -10.08 -17.05
C PRO A 325 8.52 -9.87 -15.58
N PHE A 326 9.48 -9.90 -14.64
CA PHE A 326 9.20 -9.65 -13.23
C PHE A 326 8.84 -8.20 -12.92
N SER A 327 9.48 -7.20 -13.55
CA SER A 327 9.05 -5.80 -13.37
C SER A 327 7.66 -5.58 -13.98
N GLN A 328 7.36 -6.20 -15.13
CA GLN A 328 6.04 -6.11 -15.75
C GLN A 328 4.95 -6.77 -14.88
N GLU A 329 5.18 -7.95 -14.31
CA GLU A 329 4.21 -8.59 -13.43
C GLU A 329 4.08 -7.90 -12.07
N PHE A 330 5.15 -7.25 -11.59
CA PHE A 330 5.07 -6.35 -10.45
C PHE A 330 4.19 -5.14 -10.78
N ASP A 331 4.41 -4.48 -11.92
CA ASP A 331 3.57 -3.39 -12.43
C ASP A 331 2.11 -3.80 -12.73
N ASN A 332 1.83 -5.09 -12.93
CA ASN A 332 0.45 -5.59 -13.06
C ASN A 332 -0.26 -5.74 -11.70
N MET A 333 0.47 -5.84 -10.58
CA MET A 333 -0.13 -6.02 -9.25
C MET A 333 -1.04 -4.85 -8.84
N GLN A 334 -0.70 -3.63 -9.26
CA GLN A 334 -1.39 -2.41 -8.84
C GLN A 334 -2.88 -2.38 -9.22
N TYR A 335 -3.30 -3.08 -10.29
CA TYR A 335 -4.72 -3.22 -10.64
C TYR A 335 -5.55 -3.95 -9.58
N ILE A 336 -4.92 -4.86 -8.82
CA ILE A 336 -5.55 -5.60 -7.72
C ILE A 336 -5.26 -4.88 -6.40
N LEU A 337 -4.03 -4.42 -6.16
CA LEU A 337 -3.65 -3.70 -4.94
C LEU A 337 -4.46 -2.41 -4.71
N ARG A 338 -5.09 -1.82 -5.74
CA ARG A 338 -6.03 -0.71 -5.54
C ARG A 338 -7.08 -1.07 -4.47
N ASP A 339 -7.64 -2.29 -4.51
CA ASP A 339 -8.72 -2.74 -3.62
C ASP A 339 -8.19 -3.09 -2.21
N PHE A 340 -6.88 -3.27 -2.05
CA PHE A 340 -6.21 -3.40 -0.76
C PHE A 340 -6.14 -2.06 0.00
N TYR A 341 -6.03 -0.94 -0.72
CA TYR A 341 -6.05 0.42 -0.18
C TYR A 341 -7.50 0.90 0.04
N SER A 342 -8.34 0.85 -1.00
CA SER A 342 -9.78 1.17 -0.95
C SER A 342 -10.49 0.70 -2.22
N SER A 343 -11.78 0.42 -2.11
CA SER A 343 -12.65 0.15 -3.26
C SER A 343 -13.80 1.17 -3.30
N GLN A 344 -14.21 1.52 -4.53
CA GLN A 344 -15.44 2.28 -4.74
C GLN A 344 -16.60 1.29 -4.86
N THR A 345 -17.62 1.47 -4.03
CA THR A 345 -18.91 0.78 -4.15
C THR A 345 -19.87 1.56 -5.05
N ASP A 346 -20.89 0.88 -5.59
CA ASP A 346 -21.95 1.52 -6.40
C ASP A 346 -22.73 2.58 -5.59
N GLU A 347 -22.80 2.40 -4.27
CA GLU A 347 -23.17 3.43 -3.32
C GLU A 347 -21.94 4.32 -3.05
N ARG A 348 -22.11 5.65 -3.18
CA ARG A 348 -21.06 6.70 -3.25
C ARG A 348 -20.15 6.83 -2.01
N SER A 349 -20.25 5.93 -1.06
CA SER A 349 -19.28 5.74 0.02
C SER A 349 -17.99 5.11 -0.51
N VAL A 350 -16.87 5.48 0.11
CA VAL A 350 -15.58 4.81 -0.11
C VAL A 350 -15.46 3.67 0.90
N CYS A 351 -15.19 2.46 0.42
CA CYS A 351 -14.88 1.33 1.29
C CYS A 351 -13.35 1.26 1.50
N TYR A 352 -12.88 1.52 2.72
CA TYR A 352 -11.46 1.42 3.03
C TYR A 352 -11.01 -0.05 3.05
N GLY A 353 -9.96 -0.35 2.30
CA GLY A 353 -9.37 -1.67 2.21
C GLY A 353 -8.59 -2.04 3.48
N PRO A 354 -8.07 -3.28 3.56
CA PRO A 354 -7.39 -3.75 4.76
C PRO A 354 -6.17 -2.93 5.18
N PHE A 355 -5.55 -2.17 4.26
CA PHE A 355 -4.42 -1.29 4.53
C PHE A 355 -4.62 -0.40 5.77
N ILE A 356 -5.78 0.24 5.93
CA ILE A 356 -6.06 1.17 7.03
C ILE A 356 -6.02 0.48 8.41
N ARG A 357 -6.35 -0.81 8.49
CA ARG A 357 -6.45 -1.58 9.76
C ARG A 357 -5.18 -2.36 10.12
N LEU A 358 -4.12 -2.25 9.32
CA LEU A 358 -2.81 -2.84 9.60
C LEU A 358 -1.98 -1.98 10.55
N SER A 359 -0.98 -2.58 11.20
CA SER A 359 -0.02 -1.84 12.02
C SER A 359 0.92 -0.97 11.17
N GLU A 360 1.40 0.14 11.74
CA GLU A 360 2.26 1.14 11.08
C GLU A 360 3.46 0.50 10.36
N ASP A 361 4.09 -0.51 10.97
CA ASP A 361 5.26 -1.21 10.42
C ASP A 361 4.93 -2.08 9.19
N VAL A 362 3.68 -2.49 9.03
CA VAL A 362 3.20 -3.23 7.84
C VAL A 362 2.69 -2.26 6.77
N GLN A 363 2.06 -1.16 7.19
CA GLN A 363 1.68 -0.06 6.31
C GLN A 363 2.90 0.57 5.62
N GLU A 364 3.98 0.84 6.37
CA GLU A 364 5.25 1.35 5.83
C GLU A 364 5.83 0.46 4.72
N ILE A 365 5.81 -0.87 4.89
CA ILE A 365 6.29 -1.81 3.86
C ILE A 365 5.42 -1.70 2.61
N SER A 366 4.09 -1.61 2.75
CA SER A 366 3.18 -1.42 1.62
C SER A 366 3.41 -0.10 0.88
N ILE A 367 3.67 0.99 1.59
CA ILE A 367 3.99 2.28 0.98
C ILE A 367 5.37 2.24 0.31
N CYS A 368 6.36 1.54 0.89
CA CYS A 368 7.65 1.31 0.24
C CYS A 368 7.54 0.57 -1.10
N CYS A 369 6.60 -0.39 -1.24
CA CYS A 369 6.38 -1.08 -2.52
C CYS A 369 6.06 -0.12 -3.67
N LEU A 370 5.36 1.00 -3.40
CA LEU A 370 4.95 1.98 -4.41
C LEU A 370 6.11 2.65 -5.14
N TYR A 371 7.29 2.71 -4.51
CA TYR A 371 8.50 3.30 -5.11
C TYR A 371 9.04 2.49 -6.30
N TYR A 372 8.76 1.18 -6.34
CA TYR A 372 9.37 0.24 -7.29
C TYR A 372 8.51 -0.05 -8.52
N PHE A 373 7.32 0.56 -8.65
CA PHE A 373 6.55 0.49 -9.89
C PHE A 373 7.20 1.35 -10.97
N SER A 374 7.32 0.81 -12.20
CA SER A 374 7.82 1.56 -13.35
C SER A 374 6.88 2.70 -13.75
N PHE A 375 5.59 2.57 -13.43
CA PHE A 375 4.58 3.61 -13.50
C PHE A 375 3.52 3.39 -12.41
N VAL A 376 2.92 4.45 -11.85
CA VAL A 376 1.81 4.35 -10.89
C VAL A 376 0.51 4.67 -11.61
N ASP A 377 -0.45 3.74 -11.62
CA ASP A 377 -1.74 3.95 -12.27
C ASP A 377 -2.63 4.99 -11.56
N SER A 378 -3.44 5.68 -12.36
CA SER A 378 -4.40 6.69 -11.90
C SER A 378 -5.46 6.15 -10.93
N LEU A 379 -5.90 4.89 -11.06
CA LEU A 379 -6.85 4.26 -10.14
C LEU A 379 -6.18 3.86 -8.82
N LEU A 380 -4.89 3.49 -8.85
CA LEU A 380 -4.13 3.28 -7.62
C LEU A 380 -3.95 4.62 -6.86
N LEU A 381 -3.68 5.72 -7.57
CA LEU A 381 -3.61 7.06 -6.96
C LEU A 381 -4.96 7.51 -6.39
N GLN A 382 -6.08 7.20 -7.04
CA GLN A 382 -7.42 7.41 -6.49
C GLN A 382 -7.62 6.62 -5.18
N SER A 383 -7.14 5.39 -5.14
CA SER A 383 -7.26 4.56 -3.94
C SER A 383 -6.36 5.04 -2.79
N LEU A 384 -5.14 5.50 -3.10
CA LEU A 384 -4.24 6.09 -2.12
C LEU A 384 -4.74 7.45 -1.60
N VAL A 385 -5.37 8.29 -2.44
CA VAL A 385 -5.94 9.56 -1.96
C VAL A 385 -7.14 9.31 -1.06
N SER A 386 -7.96 8.30 -1.36
CA SER A 386 -9.00 7.81 -0.45
C SER A 386 -8.41 7.44 0.93
N CYS A 387 -7.33 6.66 0.98
CA CYS A 387 -6.65 6.37 2.25
C CYS A 387 -6.19 7.65 2.99
N CYS A 388 -5.63 8.63 2.26
CA CYS A 388 -5.18 9.91 2.84
C CYS A 388 -6.33 10.81 3.34
N LEU A 389 -7.57 10.52 2.94
CA LEU A 389 -8.79 11.19 3.38
C LEU A 389 -9.53 10.42 4.48
N CYS A 390 -9.03 9.23 4.86
CA CYS A 390 -9.56 8.45 5.97
C CYS A 390 -9.19 9.11 7.31
N PRO A 391 -10.15 9.32 8.24
CA PRO A 391 -9.87 9.92 9.55
C PRO A 391 -8.99 9.01 10.44
N ASP A 392 -8.99 7.70 10.20
CA ASP A 392 -8.23 6.71 10.96
C ASP A 392 -6.76 6.60 10.53
N LEU A 393 -6.35 7.28 9.44
CA LEU A 393 -4.96 7.24 8.95
C LEU A 393 -4.05 8.13 9.81
N GLU A 394 -2.98 7.55 10.35
CA GLU A 394 -2.02 8.32 11.14
C GLU A 394 -1.31 9.43 10.33
N PRO A 395 -1.10 10.64 10.91
CA PRO A 395 -0.42 11.74 10.22
C PRO A 395 0.97 11.39 9.69
N CYS A 396 1.74 10.57 10.40
CA CYS A 396 3.08 10.14 9.99
C CYS A 396 3.03 9.40 8.64
N LEU A 397 2.09 8.46 8.52
CA LEU A 397 1.88 7.66 7.32
C LEU A 397 1.33 8.50 6.15
N LEU A 398 0.49 9.50 6.41
CA LEU A 398 0.06 10.45 5.39
C LEU A 398 1.26 11.22 4.79
N PHE A 399 2.16 11.74 5.62
CA PHE A 399 3.37 12.42 5.13
C PHE A 399 4.30 11.46 4.39
N ARG A 400 4.36 10.20 4.80
CA ARG A 400 5.11 9.15 4.12
C ARG A 400 4.56 8.85 2.71
N ILE A 401 3.24 8.74 2.56
CA ILE A 401 2.59 8.58 1.25
C ILE A 401 2.94 9.77 0.35
N LEU A 402 2.88 11.01 0.86
CA LEU A 402 3.28 12.20 0.11
C LEU A 402 4.76 12.18 -0.30
N GLU A 403 5.66 11.72 0.57
CA GLU A 403 7.10 11.61 0.31
C GLU A 403 7.40 10.58 -0.79
N VAL A 404 6.83 9.37 -0.69
CA VAL A 404 7.05 8.29 -1.67
C VAL A 404 6.42 8.65 -3.01
N LEU A 405 5.20 9.17 -3.04
CA LEU A 405 4.57 9.63 -4.29
C LEU A 405 5.31 10.82 -4.92
N HIS A 406 5.85 11.76 -4.13
CA HIS A 406 6.70 12.82 -4.67
C HIS A 406 7.99 12.24 -5.27
N SER A 407 8.59 11.22 -4.64
CA SER A 407 9.81 10.57 -5.12
C SER A 407 9.58 9.77 -6.42
N ALA A 408 8.47 9.01 -6.48
CA ALA A 408 8.04 8.31 -7.69
C ALA A 408 7.72 9.27 -8.84
N TYR A 409 7.03 10.39 -8.55
CA TYR A 409 6.80 11.47 -9.52
C TYR A 409 8.12 12.07 -10.03
N ARG A 410 9.08 12.36 -9.14
CA ARG A 410 10.40 12.93 -9.52
C ARG A 410 11.26 11.96 -10.34
N SER A 411 11.01 10.66 -10.22
CA SER A 411 11.64 9.61 -11.03
C SER A 411 10.92 9.36 -12.37
N GLY A 412 9.80 10.04 -12.63
CA GLY A 412 9.02 9.94 -13.87
C GLY A 412 7.95 8.85 -13.88
N HIS A 413 7.75 8.13 -12.76
CA HIS A 413 6.78 7.03 -12.66
C HIS A 413 5.32 7.51 -12.52
N ILE A 414 5.08 8.81 -12.29
CA ILE A 414 3.72 9.37 -12.20
C ILE A 414 3.55 10.47 -13.24
N ARG A 415 2.47 10.40 -14.03
CA ARG A 415 2.12 11.46 -14.98
C ARG A 415 1.81 12.76 -14.22
N VAL A 416 2.28 13.89 -14.73
CA VAL A 416 2.08 15.22 -14.12
C VAL A 416 0.61 15.49 -13.80
N ALA A 417 -0.31 15.09 -14.70
CA ALA A 417 -1.74 15.23 -14.48
C ALA A 417 -2.21 14.49 -13.21
N ASP A 418 -1.97 13.18 -13.09
CA ASP A 418 -2.48 12.37 -11.98
C ASP A 418 -1.84 12.77 -10.64
N TYR A 419 -0.55 13.14 -10.64
CA TYR A 419 0.13 13.62 -9.45
C TYR A 419 -0.47 14.94 -8.94
N ILE A 420 -0.77 15.86 -9.86
CA ILE A 420 -1.50 17.08 -9.52
C ILE A 420 -2.92 16.75 -9.02
N SER A 421 -3.66 15.90 -9.74
CA SER A 421 -5.02 15.49 -9.37
C SER A 421 -5.08 14.93 -7.95
N PHE A 422 -4.11 14.07 -7.58
CA PHE A 422 -3.94 13.56 -6.22
C PHE A 422 -3.80 14.70 -5.19
N LEU A 423 -2.87 15.64 -5.42
CA LEU A 423 -2.58 16.72 -4.48
C LEU A 423 -3.73 17.74 -4.36
N ILE A 424 -4.41 18.07 -5.45
CA ILE A 424 -5.57 18.97 -5.41
C ILE A 424 -6.76 18.28 -4.73
N THR A 425 -7.04 17.00 -5.03
CA THR A 425 -8.09 16.23 -4.32
C THR A 425 -7.80 16.11 -2.84
N LEU A 426 -6.54 15.88 -2.45
CA LEU A 426 -6.16 15.83 -1.04
C LEU A 426 -6.49 17.15 -0.32
N LEU A 427 -6.15 18.31 -0.91
CA LEU A 427 -6.50 19.60 -0.31
C LEU A 427 -8.01 19.90 -0.34
N SER A 428 -8.70 19.63 -1.45
CA SER A 428 -10.12 19.99 -1.56
C SER A 428 -11.03 19.12 -0.69
N ARG A 429 -10.68 17.84 -0.47
CA ARG A 429 -11.54 16.88 0.24
C ARG A 429 -11.14 16.55 1.68
N PHE A 430 -10.00 17.04 2.19
CA PHE A 430 -9.58 16.73 3.56
C PHE A 430 -10.63 17.15 4.58
N GLN A 431 -11.00 16.25 5.50
CA GLN A 431 -11.92 16.57 6.58
C GLN A 431 -11.14 17.23 7.72
N VAL A 432 -11.41 18.51 8.00
CA VAL A 432 -10.74 19.27 9.06
C VAL A 432 -11.68 19.37 10.27
N TYR A 433 -11.24 18.83 11.41
CA TYR A 433 -11.99 18.89 12.67
C TYR A 433 -11.50 20.05 13.55
N PRO A 434 -12.41 20.82 14.17
CA PRO A 434 -12.05 21.94 15.04
C PRO A 434 -11.30 21.48 16.30
N GLU A 435 -10.68 22.44 16.99
CA GLU A 435 -10.10 22.22 18.32
C GLU A 435 -11.24 22.23 19.35
N GLU A 436 -11.76 21.06 19.74
CA GLU A 436 -12.75 20.96 20.83
C GLU A 436 -12.14 21.47 22.15
N THR A 437 -12.70 22.56 22.69
CA THR A 437 -12.21 23.26 23.89
C THR A 437 -12.77 22.73 25.20
N TYR A 438 -13.61 21.68 25.18
CA TYR A 438 -14.29 21.13 26.37
C TYR A 438 -14.09 19.61 26.50
N PRO A 439 -13.57 19.11 27.64
CA PRO A 439 -13.41 17.68 27.88
C PRO A 439 -14.70 17.09 28.49
N VAL A 440 -15.72 16.82 27.67
CA VAL A 440 -16.96 16.16 28.12
C VAL A 440 -17.23 14.89 27.29
N VAL A 441 -16.91 13.75 27.90
CA VAL A 441 -17.18 12.37 27.45
C VAL A 441 -16.34 11.87 26.25
N LYS A 442 -15.14 11.34 26.58
CA LYS A 442 -14.45 10.20 25.92
C LYS A 442 -14.72 9.96 24.41
N HIS A 443 -14.49 10.96 23.57
CA HIS A 443 -14.10 10.72 22.19
C HIS A 443 -12.73 11.38 21.95
N GLU A 444 -11.85 10.66 21.25
CA GLU A 444 -10.43 11.00 21.11
C GLU A 444 -10.16 11.96 19.94
N SER A 445 -11.11 12.87 19.67
CA SER A 445 -11.15 13.82 18.54
C SER A 445 -10.11 14.95 18.66
N ARG A 446 -8.83 14.57 18.71
CA ARG A 446 -7.69 15.50 18.63
C ARG A 446 -7.72 16.23 17.29
N SER A 447 -7.83 17.57 17.31
CA SER A 447 -7.90 18.36 16.07
C SER A 447 -6.73 18.07 15.13
N ASN A 448 -7.07 17.79 13.88
CA ASN A 448 -6.13 17.56 12.78
C ASN A 448 -5.76 18.85 12.03
N ARG A 449 -6.24 20.03 12.47
CA ARG A 449 -5.98 21.33 11.82
C ARG A 449 -4.49 21.67 11.72
N GLY A 450 -3.68 21.26 12.70
CA GLY A 450 -2.21 21.37 12.63
C GLY A 450 -1.58 20.48 11.55
N THR A 451 -2.06 19.24 11.43
CA THR A 451 -1.69 18.31 10.36
C THR A 451 -2.05 18.89 9.00
N TYR A 452 -3.28 19.36 8.81
CA TYR A 452 -3.76 19.89 7.54
C TYR A 452 -3.00 21.15 7.07
N LYS A 453 -2.59 22.03 8.00
CA LYS A 453 -1.68 23.15 7.70
C LYS A 453 -0.32 22.68 7.19
N SER A 454 0.20 21.61 7.78
CA SER A 454 1.47 21.01 7.34
C SER A 454 1.32 20.32 5.97
N VAL A 455 0.22 19.59 5.74
CA VAL A 455 -0.14 19.03 4.41
C VAL A 455 -0.24 20.13 3.36
N THR A 456 -0.93 21.24 3.65
CA THR A 456 -1.01 22.42 2.77
C THR A 456 0.39 22.93 2.39
N SER A 457 1.30 23.04 3.37
CA SER A 457 2.68 23.49 3.12
C SER A 457 3.48 22.49 2.27
N VAL A 458 3.34 21.18 2.52
CA VAL A 458 4.00 20.13 1.73
C VAL A 458 3.48 20.14 0.30
N VAL A 459 2.16 20.17 0.09
CA VAL A 459 1.52 20.23 -1.23
C VAL A 459 1.98 21.45 -2.03
N CYS A 460 1.99 22.65 -1.41
CA CYS A 460 2.51 23.85 -2.05
C CYS A 460 3.99 23.69 -2.45
N SER A 461 4.82 23.10 -1.59
CA SER A 461 6.24 22.83 -1.90
C SER A 461 6.40 21.83 -3.04
N CYS A 462 5.66 20.72 -3.03
CA CYS A 462 5.68 19.71 -4.09
C CYS A 462 5.28 20.30 -5.45
N LEU A 463 4.16 21.02 -5.51
CA LEU A 463 3.66 21.63 -6.74
C LEU A 463 4.60 22.75 -7.24
N SER A 464 5.28 23.49 -6.34
CA SER A 464 6.31 24.48 -6.72
C SER A 464 7.56 23.89 -7.39
N ARG A 465 7.74 22.55 -7.30
CA ARG A 465 8.89 21.81 -7.85
C ARG A 465 8.58 21.05 -9.15
N ILE A 466 7.34 21.14 -9.66
CA ILE A 466 6.90 20.47 -10.89
C ILE A 466 7.51 21.10 -12.15
N GLY A 467 7.65 22.42 -12.19
CA GLY A 467 8.13 23.15 -13.37
C GLY A 467 8.05 24.66 -13.18
N GLU A 468 8.10 25.41 -14.28
CA GLU A 468 7.98 26.86 -14.21
C GLU A 468 6.62 27.30 -13.64
N ALA A 469 6.64 28.15 -12.61
CA ALA A 469 5.44 28.63 -11.93
C ALA A 469 4.41 29.27 -12.88
N HIS A 470 4.85 29.84 -14.01
CA HIS A 470 3.99 30.34 -15.08
C HIS A 470 3.12 29.25 -15.71
N LEU A 471 3.72 28.13 -16.11
CA LEU A 471 3.03 27.05 -16.81
C LEU A 471 2.15 26.27 -15.83
N VAL A 472 2.68 26.01 -14.63
CA VAL A 472 1.92 25.39 -13.54
C VAL A 472 0.71 26.25 -13.17
N PHE A 473 0.85 27.59 -13.08
CA PHE A 473 -0.29 28.48 -12.87
C PHE A 473 -1.35 28.32 -13.97
N GLN A 474 -0.97 28.38 -15.25
CA GLN A 474 -1.93 28.25 -16.36
C GLN A 474 -2.66 26.90 -16.41
N MET A 475 -2.02 25.82 -15.95
CA MET A 475 -2.65 24.49 -15.85
C MET A 475 -3.61 24.39 -14.65
N LEU A 476 -3.31 25.07 -13.54
CA LEU A 476 -4.02 24.93 -12.28
C LEU A 476 -5.08 25.99 -12.00
N GLU A 477 -4.94 27.20 -12.57
CA GLU A 477 -5.71 28.39 -12.19
C GLU A 477 -7.22 28.09 -12.13
N LYS A 478 -7.78 27.64 -13.26
CA LYS A 478 -9.21 27.33 -13.36
C LYS A 478 -9.63 26.26 -12.36
N ILE A 479 -8.86 25.19 -12.20
CA ILE A 479 -9.20 24.06 -11.32
C ILE A 479 -9.19 24.50 -9.85
N ILE A 480 -8.20 25.30 -9.43
CA ILE A 480 -8.13 25.82 -8.07
C ILE A 480 -9.29 26.79 -7.81
N VAL A 481 -9.60 27.69 -8.76
CA VAL A 481 -10.71 28.64 -8.63
C VAL A 481 -12.07 27.95 -8.61
N ASP A 482 -12.33 27.01 -9.52
CA ASP A 482 -13.55 26.20 -9.55
C ASP A 482 -13.75 25.43 -8.23
N GLN A 483 -12.68 24.90 -7.63
CA GLN A 483 -12.73 24.25 -6.32
C GLN A 483 -12.95 25.23 -5.16
N ILE A 484 -12.42 26.46 -5.21
CA ILE A 484 -12.71 27.51 -4.20
C ILE A 484 -14.19 27.90 -4.28
N CYS A 485 -14.72 28.10 -5.48
CA CYS A 485 -16.11 28.50 -5.72
C CYS A 485 -17.13 27.38 -5.41
N ALA A 486 -16.70 26.13 -5.23
CA ALA A 486 -17.56 24.98 -4.93
C ALA A 486 -18.11 24.93 -3.48
N LYS A 487 -18.12 26.04 -2.74
CA LYS A 487 -18.57 26.17 -1.33
C LYS A 487 -17.92 25.15 -0.38
N GLN A 488 -16.60 25.07 -0.43
CA GLN A 488 -15.77 24.26 0.45
C GLN A 488 -15.74 24.79 1.89
N PRO A 489 -15.37 23.96 2.90
CA PRO A 489 -15.09 24.44 4.26
C PRO A 489 -13.98 25.51 4.29
N VAL A 490 -14.00 26.40 5.29
CA VAL A 490 -13.08 27.55 5.42
C VAL A 490 -11.61 27.13 5.41
N ASP A 491 -11.26 26.02 6.08
CA ASP A 491 -9.88 25.50 6.06
C ASP A 491 -9.45 25.07 4.65
N ASN A 492 -10.32 24.37 3.92
CA ASN A 492 -10.07 23.87 2.57
C ASN A 492 -9.98 25.04 1.56
N MET A 493 -10.89 26.03 1.65
CA MET A 493 -10.77 27.28 0.91
C MET A 493 -9.44 27.99 1.19
N CYS A 494 -9.01 28.05 2.46
CA CYS A 494 -7.74 28.66 2.84
C CYS A 494 -6.54 27.96 2.21
N ALA A 495 -6.53 26.62 2.20
CA ALA A 495 -5.48 25.82 1.59
C ALA A 495 -5.41 26.01 0.06
N LEU A 496 -6.56 26.05 -0.63
CA LEU A 496 -6.64 26.30 -2.06
C LEU A 496 -6.23 27.74 -2.41
N LEU A 497 -6.63 28.74 -1.63
CA LEU A 497 -6.16 30.12 -1.78
C LEU A 497 -4.65 30.24 -1.55
N ARG A 498 -4.09 29.51 -0.56
CA ARG A 498 -2.65 29.41 -0.31
C ARG A 498 -1.90 28.78 -1.48
N LEU A 499 -2.51 27.80 -2.13
CA LEU A 499 -1.96 27.19 -3.33
C LEU A 499 -1.98 28.17 -4.51
N LEU A 500 -3.08 28.88 -4.73
CA LEU A 500 -3.23 29.88 -5.79
C LEU A 500 -2.14 30.97 -5.70
N ILE A 501 -1.93 31.54 -4.51
CA ILE A 501 -0.91 32.60 -4.30
C ILE A 501 0.54 32.10 -4.44
N THR A 502 0.78 30.80 -4.32
CA THR A 502 2.11 30.19 -4.46
C THR A 502 2.59 30.26 -5.90
N PHE A 503 1.68 30.16 -6.88
CA PHE A 503 1.99 30.21 -8.32
C PHE A 503 1.75 31.58 -8.95
N ASP A 504 0.79 32.32 -8.43
CA ASP A 504 0.59 33.70 -8.83
C ASP A 504 1.87 34.52 -8.54
N SER A 505 2.21 35.42 -9.46
CA SER A 505 3.40 36.28 -9.34
C SER A 505 3.01 37.71 -8.95
N LYS A 506 3.97 38.65 -8.96
CA LYS A 506 3.65 40.07 -9.00
C LYS A 506 4.11 40.62 -10.36
N PRO A 507 3.23 41.23 -11.18
CA PRO A 507 1.78 41.41 -11.01
C PRO A 507 1.00 40.09 -11.06
N THR A 508 -0.29 40.16 -10.70
CA THR A 508 -1.24 39.04 -10.79
C THR A 508 -1.28 38.43 -12.19
N ARG A 509 -1.46 37.11 -12.27
CA ARG A 509 -1.66 36.37 -13.52
C ARG A 509 -3.08 35.87 -13.72
N LEU A 510 -3.98 36.07 -12.76
CA LEU A 510 -5.38 35.64 -12.83
C LEU A 510 -6.08 36.19 -14.07
N SER A 511 -6.80 35.32 -14.76
CA SER A 511 -7.74 35.70 -15.83
C SER A 511 -8.92 36.52 -15.29
N GLU A 512 -9.59 37.26 -16.17
CA GLU A 512 -10.79 38.03 -15.80
C GLU A 512 -11.93 37.13 -15.31
N GLU A 513 -12.12 35.94 -15.90
CA GLU A 513 -13.09 34.92 -15.44
C GLU A 513 -12.80 34.52 -13.99
N SER A 514 -11.56 34.16 -13.68
CA SER A 514 -11.15 33.82 -12.31
C SER A 514 -11.28 34.99 -11.34
N MET A 515 -10.96 36.22 -11.76
CA MET A 515 -11.13 37.40 -10.90
C MET A 515 -12.60 37.69 -10.59
N VAL A 516 -13.51 37.52 -11.56
CA VAL A 516 -14.96 37.64 -11.34
C VAL A 516 -15.45 36.55 -10.39
N ASN A 517 -15.14 35.28 -10.64
CA ASN A 517 -15.55 34.15 -9.81
C ASN A 517 -15.08 34.29 -8.35
N LEU A 518 -13.79 34.63 -8.15
CA LEU A 518 -13.23 34.91 -6.83
C LEU A 518 -13.87 36.14 -6.17
N SER A 519 -14.28 37.15 -6.93
CA SER A 519 -14.89 38.36 -6.35
C SER A 519 -16.26 38.11 -5.68
N HIS A 520 -16.96 37.05 -6.08
CA HIS A 520 -18.20 36.62 -5.43
C HIS A 520 -17.95 35.70 -4.22
N THR A 521 -16.89 34.88 -4.24
CA THR A 521 -16.61 33.90 -3.17
C THR A 521 -15.77 34.47 -2.02
N LEU A 522 -14.82 35.38 -2.29
CA LEU A 522 -13.96 35.98 -1.27
C LEU A 522 -14.73 36.78 -0.20
N PRO A 523 -15.81 37.54 -0.52
CA PRO A 523 -16.68 38.13 0.48
C PRO A 523 -17.30 37.12 1.46
N GLU A 524 -17.83 35.99 0.98
CA GLU A 524 -18.40 34.93 1.83
C GLU A 524 -17.30 34.38 2.78
N TYR A 525 -16.15 34.00 2.22
CA TYR A 525 -14.99 33.50 2.97
C TYR A 525 -14.47 34.48 4.04
N LEU A 526 -14.44 35.79 3.75
CA LEU A 526 -14.01 36.80 4.71
C LEU A 526 -15.02 36.97 5.85
N MET A 527 -16.33 36.89 5.56
CA MET A 527 -17.38 36.90 6.58
C MET A 527 -17.30 35.65 7.46
N ASP A 528 -17.11 34.46 6.88
CA ASP A 528 -16.96 33.21 7.63
C ASP A 528 -15.78 33.26 8.61
N ILE A 529 -14.63 33.82 8.23
CA ILE A 529 -13.49 34.01 9.14
C ILE A 529 -13.86 34.90 10.33
N VAL A 530 -14.67 35.94 10.13
CA VAL A 530 -15.07 36.88 11.18
C VAL A 530 -16.14 36.24 12.10
N CYS A 531 -17.08 35.48 11.52
CA CYS A 531 -18.16 34.82 12.27
C CYS A 531 -17.65 33.66 13.13
N ASN A 532 -16.85 32.74 12.56
CA ASN A 532 -16.28 31.57 13.28
C ASN A 532 -15.34 31.94 14.44
N VAL A 533 -15.06 33.23 14.63
CA VAL A 533 -14.14 33.76 15.64
C VAL A 533 -14.87 34.40 16.83
N ARG A 534 -16.19 34.65 16.73
CA ARG A 534 -17.00 35.22 17.81
C ARG A 534 -17.44 34.20 18.88
N GLU A 535 -17.32 32.91 18.60
CA GLU A 535 -17.71 31.85 19.55
C GLU A 535 -16.56 31.47 20.53
N GLU A 536 -15.35 32.01 20.34
CA GLU A 536 -14.16 31.68 21.14
C GLU A 536 -13.83 32.69 22.27
N ASP A 537 -14.76 33.57 22.64
CA ASP A 537 -14.55 34.67 23.60
C ASP A 537 -14.55 34.25 25.09
N HIS A 538 -13.68 33.29 25.45
CA HIS A 538 -13.30 32.98 26.84
C HIS A 538 -11.77 32.88 27.01
N GLU A 539 -11.13 34.04 27.23
CA GLU A 539 -9.81 34.35 27.85
C GLU A 539 -8.53 33.54 27.50
N PHE A 540 -8.58 32.40 26.81
CA PHE A 540 -7.40 31.60 26.50
C PHE A 540 -6.62 32.09 25.28
N SER A 541 -5.68 33.01 25.55
CA SER A 541 -4.57 33.42 24.66
C SER A 541 -4.96 34.12 23.36
N THR A 542 -5.12 35.45 23.46
CA THR A 542 -5.20 36.40 22.34
C THR A 542 -4.08 36.23 21.30
N ALA A 543 -2.90 35.74 21.69
CA ALA A 543 -1.79 35.47 20.77
C ALA A 543 -2.07 34.29 19.82
N ILE A 544 -2.81 33.27 20.26
CA ILE A 544 -3.18 32.12 19.43
C ILE A 544 -4.28 32.52 18.45
N SER A 545 -5.31 33.24 18.92
CA SER A 545 -6.39 33.72 18.05
C SER A 545 -5.89 34.72 17.00
N VAL A 546 -4.94 35.61 17.32
CA VAL A 546 -4.28 36.49 16.35
C VAL A 546 -3.49 35.71 15.28
N LYS A 547 -2.64 34.74 15.69
CA LYS A 547 -1.91 33.89 14.73
C LYS A 547 -2.87 33.07 13.85
N ARG A 548 -3.99 32.61 14.41
CA ARG A 548 -5.05 31.91 13.70
C ARG A 548 -5.71 32.83 12.66
N ARG A 549 -6.16 34.03 13.03
CA ARG A 549 -6.72 35.04 12.10
C ARG A 549 -5.74 35.38 10.97
N GLN A 550 -4.45 35.59 11.29
CA GLN A 550 -3.40 35.85 10.30
C GLN A 550 -3.27 34.70 9.29
N TYR A 551 -3.44 33.44 9.71
CA TYR A 551 -3.38 32.30 8.80
C TYR A 551 -4.48 32.35 7.71
N TYR A 552 -5.72 32.70 8.07
CA TYR A 552 -6.85 32.72 7.13
C TYR A 552 -6.95 34.01 6.30
N LEU A 553 -6.55 35.15 6.87
CA LEU A 553 -6.63 36.46 6.21
C LEU A 553 -5.48 36.74 5.24
N LEU A 554 -4.29 36.14 5.46
CA LEU A 554 -3.11 36.42 4.62
C LEU A 554 -3.34 36.17 3.11
N PRO A 555 -3.99 35.07 2.65
CA PRO A 555 -4.13 34.81 1.23
C PRO A 555 -5.01 35.85 0.48
N PRO A 556 -6.22 36.23 0.94
CA PRO A 556 -6.98 37.32 0.32
C PRO A 556 -6.21 38.65 0.26
N PHE A 557 -5.57 39.08 1.35
CA PHE A 557 -4.80 40.33 1.35
C PHE A 557 -3.65 40.33 0.34
N PHE A 558 -3.01 39.17 0.13
CA PHE A 558 -1.94 39.01 -0.83
C PHE A 558 -2.44 39.07 -2.29
N LEU A 559 -3.62 38.51 -2.57
CA LEU A 559 -4.31 38.65 -3.85
C LEU A 559 -4.71 40.11 -4.12
N PHE A 560 -5.27 40.81 -3.13
CA PHE A 560 -5.64 42.23 -3.26
C PHE A 560 -4.42 43.13 -3.51
N HIS A 561 -3.30 42.88 -2.82
CA HIS A 561 -2.04 43.61 -3.04
C HIS A 561 -1.44 43.42 -4.46
N ARG A 562 -1.84 42.35 -5.17
CA ARG A 562 -1.40 42.05 -6.54
C ARG A 562 -2.43 42.41 -7.61
N SER A 563 -3.69 42.63 -7.23
CA SER A 563 -4.78 42.99 -8.12
C SER A 563 -5.72 44.03 -7.50
N ASN A 564 -5.47 45.30 -7.81
CA ASN A 564 -6.40 46.39 -7.52
C ASN A 564 -7.78 46.14 -8.17
N ARG A 565 -7.83 45.43 -9.31
CA ARG A 565 -9.07 45.07 -9.99
C ARG A 565 -9.90 44.10 -9.16
N LEU A 566 -9.30 43.00 -8.68
CA LEU A 566 -9.98 42.04 -7.80
C LEU A 566 -10.47 42.72 -6.51
N LEU A 567 -9.63 43.57 -5.89
CA LEU A 567 -10.04 44.36 -4.72
C LEU A 567 -11.26 45.23 -5.01
N SER A 568 -11.29 45.94 -6.15
CA SER A 568 -12.45 46.77 -6.53
C SER A 568 -13.73 45.96 -6.74
N LEU A 569 -13.63 44.75 -7.31
CA LEU A 569 -14.79 43.86 -7.51
C LEU A 569 -15.31 43.34 -6.16
N VAL A 570 -14.44 42.86 -5.28
CA VAL A 570 -14.79 42.40 -3.93
C VAL A 570 -15.46 43.50 -3.11
N LEU A 571 -14.92 44.72 -3.12
CA LEU A 571 -15.50 45.86 -2.39
C LEU A 571 -16.88 46.25 -2.95
N ASN A 572 -17.09 46.16 -4.27
CA ASN A 572 -18.40 46.40 -4.88
C ASN A 572 -19.43 45.35 -4.47
N VAL A 573 -19.05 44.06 -4.43
CA VAL A 573 -19.94 42.98 -3.96
C VAL A 573 -20.32 43.20 -2.48
N MET A 574 -19.35 43.45 -1.60
CA MET A 574 -19.62 43.74 -0.19
C MET A 574 -20.48 45.01 -0.02
N GLY A 575 -20.26 46.04 -0.83
CA GLY A 575 -21.09 47.26 -0.84
C GLY A 575 -22.53 47.00 -1.28
N SER A 576 -22.75 46.07 -2.23
CA SER A 576 -24.10 45.67 -2.65
C SER A 576 -24.87 44.96 -1.54
N TRP A 577 -24.22 44.04 -0.80
CA TRP A 577 -24.82 43.37 0.36
C TRP A 577 -25.22 44.33 1.47
N ILE A 578 -24.37 45.32 1.78
CA ILE A 578 -24.70 46.36 2.77
C ILE A 578 -25.91 47.19 2.30
N SER A 579 -25.95 47.54 1.01
CA SER A 579 -27.06 48.31 0.43
C SER A 579 -28.38 47.54 0.46
N GLU A 580 -28.34 46.23 0.19
CA GLU A 580 -29.48 45.32 0.28
C GLU A 580 -29.98 45.15 1.72
N ILE A 581 -29.08 44.97 2.69
CA ILE A 581 -29.43 44.92 4.12
C ILE A 581 -30.07 46.24 4.58
N CYS A 582 -29.53 47.39 4.17
CA CYS A 582 -30.11 48.69 4.50
C CYS A 582 -31.51 48.87 3.90
N SER A 583 -31.75 48.47 2.65
CA SER A 583 -33.07 48.60 2.03
C SER A 583 -34.11 47.67 2.66
N LEU A 584 -33.71 46.48 3.10
CA LEU A 584 -34.56 45.57 3.88
C LEU A 584 -34.95 46.19 5.23
N LEU A 585 -33.99 46.74 5.97
CA LEU A 585 -34.24 47.42 7.26
C LEU A 585 -35.14 48.66 7.11
N GLU A 586 -34.96 49.46 6.06
CA GLU A 586 -35.84 50.58 5.75
C GLU A 586 -37.27 50.10 5.43
N SER A 587 -37.44 48.96 4.77
CA SER A 587 -38.76 48.39 4.48
C SER A 587 -39.49 47.86 5.72
N GLU A 588 -38.78 47.27 6.68
CA GLU A 588 -39.34 46.82 7.96
C GLU A 588 -39.75 47.99 8.87
N HIS A 589 -39.07 49.13 8.80
CA HIS A 589 -39.49 50.33 9.53
C HIS A 589 -40.79 50.94 8.97
N VAL A 590 -41.08 50.80 7.67
CA VAL A 590 -42.32 51.32 7.07
C VAL A 590 -43.56 50.52 7.51
N THR A 591 -43.46 49.20 7.72
CA THR A 591 -44.60 48.38 8.18
C THR A 591 -44.99 48.64 9.64
N VAL A 592 -44.05 49.07 10.50
CA VAL A 592 -44.35 49.43 11.90
C VAL A 592 -45.03 50.80 12.01
N PHE A 593 -44.72 51.77 11.14
CA PHE A 593 -45.27 53.13 11.22
C PHE A 593 -46.68 53.31 10.65
N TYR A 594 -47.19 52.39 9.81
CA TYR A 594 -48.53 52.48 9.22
C TYR A 594 -49.64 51.71 9.98
N GLY A 595 -49.32 51.02 11.07
CA GLY A 595 -50.30 50.24 11.86
C GLY A 595 -51.11 51.03 12.90
N GLY A 596 -50.94 52.37 12.97
CA GLY A 596 -51.18 53.12 14.20
C GLY A 596 -52.15 54.31 14.15
N GLN A 597 -53.27 54.28 13.41
CA GLN A 597 -54.33 55.29 13.59
C GLN A 597 -55.77 54.81 13.32
N VAL A 598 -56.44 54.44 14.42
CA VAL A 598 -57.84 54.75 14.82
C VAL A 598 -58.85 55.13 13.72
N ASP A 599 -59.92 54.33 13.58
CA ASP A 599 -61.29 54.87 13.76
C ASP A 599 -62.22 53.87 14.47
N HIS A 600 -63.16 54.41 15.24
CA HIS A 600 -63.96 53.72 16.24
C HIS A 600 -65.44 54.11 16.09
N ARG A 601 -66.16 53.46 15.16
CA ARG A 601 -67.60 53.67 14.81
C ARG A 601 -68.07 52.50 13.94
N ARG A 602 -69.26 51.88 14.07
CA ARG A 602 -70.42 52.10 14.96
C ARG A 602 -71.02 50.75 15.39
N LYS A 603 -71.75 50.75 16.52
CA LYS A 603 -72.84 49.78 16.77
C LYS A 603 -74.06 50.16 15.92
N THR A 604 -74.69 49.17 15.28
CA THR A 604 -76.11 48.78 15.38
C THR A 604 -76.33 47.59 14.45
#